data_AF-A0A7L4P949-F1
#
_entry.id   AF-A0A7L4P949-F1
#
_cell.length_a   1.000
_cell.length_b   1.000
_cell.length_c   1.000
_cell.angle_alpha   90.00
_cell.angle_beta   90.00
_cell.angle_gamma   90.00
#
_symmetry.space_group_name_H-M   'P 1'
#
loop_
_entity.id
_entity.type
_entity.pdbx_description
1 polymer ?
#
loop_
_entity_poly.entity_id
_entity_poly.type
_entity_poly.pdbx_seq_one_letter_code
_entity_poly.pdbx_strand_id
1 'polypeptide(L)'
;MEQEYKYEVGVKLIEKTLPESDKVRKVWELLTTDVEVQAYLKMSNVFAVQRLRYNDHGPIHSRIVAGSALAIYKILTEKGFKPSVVADGVGDWEDSIIVTLMGAYLHDIGNSVHRTHHPIYSAMLTDRIAEKILSKIYGISEKAYMLKQEVMHAVFCHDEAYNCLTFEAACAKIADGTDMSSGRARYPYRAGKNDIHALSALSIERVELSPNGAKPLTINVYMSNETGIFQIDTVLGQKIATSGLAPYVEVRAYVKGKLFAVRSFETTHVIRQS
;
A
#
# COMPACT_ATOMS: atom_id res chain seq x y z
N MET A 1 23.94 -9.71 15.44
CA MET A 1 22.78 -10.56 15.16
C MET A 1 21.65 -9.64 14.74
N GLU A 2 21.50 -9.38 13.44
CA GLU A 2 20.36 -8.64 12.93
C GLU A 2 19.09 -9.46 13.19
N GLN A 3 18.14 -8.87 13.89
CA GLN A 3 16.81 -9.44 14.02
C GLN A 3 16.20 -9.39 12.62
N GLU A 4 16.03 -10.54 11.96
CA GLU A 4 15.32 -10.59 10.68
C GLU A 4 13.87 -10.14 10.92
N TYR A 5 13.58 -8.87 10.60
CA TYR A 5 12.25 -8.32 10.72
C TYR A 5 11.32 -9.04 9.75
N LYS A 6 10.41 -9.82 10.32
CA LYS A 6 9.39 -10.53 9.58
C LYS A 6 8.02 -9.96 9.92
N TYR A 7 7.41 -9.31 8.93
CA TYR A 7 6.12 -8.65 9.08
C TYR A 7 5.03 -9.45 8.39
N GLU A 8 4.14 -10.05 9.16
CA GLU A 8 2.91 -10.62 8.59
C GLU A 8 1.94 -9.48 8.23
N VAL A 9 1.47 -9.47 6.99
CA VAL A 9 0.51 -8.50 6.47
C VAL A 9 -0.84 -8.71 7.16
N GLY A 10 -1.38 -7.66 7.79
CA GLY A 10 -2.67 -7.74 8.46
C GLY A 10 -3.02 -6.50 9.28
N VAL A 11 -4.23 -6.49 9.86
CA VAL A 11 -4.84 -5.32 10.51
C VAL A 11 -4.02 -4.76 11.68
N LYS A 12 -3.27 -5.63 12.36
CA LYS A 12 -2.42 -5.27 13.51
C LYS A 12 -1.01 -4.84 13.10
N LEU A 13 -0.64 -4.92 11.81
CA LEU A 13 0.71 -4.59 11.37
C LEU A 13 1.05 -3.11 11.64
N ILE A 14 0.06 -2.22 11.52
CA ILE A 14 0.26 -0.79 11.82
C ILE A 14 0.73 -0.56 13.27
N GLU A 15 0.26 -1.36 14.23
CA GLU A 15 0.66 -1.24 15.65
C GLU A 15 2.14 -1.58 15.87
N LYS A 16 2.74 -2.37 14.96
CA LYS A 16 4.15 -2.79 15.02
C LYS A 16 5.08 -1.90 14.20
N THR A 17 4.52 -1.11 13.28
CA THR A 17 5.27 -0.36 12.25
C THR A 17 5.16 1.14 12.41
N LEU A 18 4.13 1.63 13.10
CA LEU A 18 3.99 3.04 13.42
C LEU A 18 5.15 3.48 14.33
N PRO A 19 5.96 4.47 13.93
CA PRO A 19 7.12 4.90 14.70
C PRO A 19 6.73 5.69 15.97
N GLU A 20 7.68 5.82 16.89
CA GLU A 20 7.58 6.66 18.10
C GLU A 20 7.74 8.17 17.80
N SER A 21 7.11 8.64 16.72
CA SER A 21 7.08 10.04 16.32
C SER A 21 5.74 10.67 16.71
N ASP A 22 5.79 11.79 17.43
CA ASP A 22 4.58 12.52 17.82
C ASP A 22 3.79 13.01 16.60
N LYS A 23 4.49 13.52 15.56
CA LYS A 23 3.81 13.98 14.34
C LYS A 23 3.16 12.83 13.57
N VAL A 24 3.88 11.73 13.36
CA VAL A 24 3.35 10.55 12.64
C VAL A 24 2.17 9.96 13.39
N ARG A 25 2.27 9.81 14.72
CA ARG A 25 1.18 9.33 15.58
C ARG A 25 -0.02 10.27 15.53
N LYS A 26 0.19 11.59 15.49
CA LYS A 26 -0.89 12.57 15.37
C LYS A 26 -1.59 12.48 14.01
N VAL A 27 -0.84 12.34 12.92
CA VAL A 27 -1.40 12.11 11.58
C VAL A 27 -2.24 10.83 11.55
N TRP A 28 -1.73 9.74 12.13
CA TRP A 28 -2.47 8.48 12.24
C TRP A 28 -3.78 8.62 13.01
N GLU A 29 -3.77 9.31 14.15
CA GLU A 29 -4.97 9.61 14.93
C GLU A 29 -5.98 10.38 14.07
N LEU A 30 -5.54 11.44 13.38
CA LEU A 30 -6.42 12.24 12.52
C LEU A 30 -7.01 11.43 11.38
N LEU A 31 -6.22 10.61 10.67
CA LEU A 31 -6.72 9.75 9.59
C LEU A 31 -7.78 8.75 10.08
N THR A 32 -7.59 8.18 11.25
CA THR A 32 -8.45 7.11 11.78
C THR A 32 -9.68 7.62 12.52
N THR A 33 -9.70 8.87 12.95
CA THR A 33 -10.81 9.47 13.71
C THR A 33 -11.59 10.55 12.94
N ASP A 34 -11.03 11.10 11.86
CA ASP A 34 -11.71 12.12 11.06
C ASP A 34 -12.95 11.55 10.36
N VAL A 35 -14.09 12.21 10.62
CA VAL A 35 -15.41 11.74 10.17
C VAL A 35 -15.51 11.71 8.65
N GLU A 36 -14.90 12.65 7.94
CA GLU A 36 -14.93 12.72 6.48
C GLU A 36 -14.11 11.58 5.86
N VAL A 37 -12.90 11.35 6.35
CA VAL A 37 -12.06 10.21 5.92
C VAL A 37 -12.80 8.89 6.12
N GLN A 38 -13.35 8.67 7.32
CA GLN A 38 -14.06 7.43 7.63
C GLN A 38 -15.35 7.28 6.83
N ALA A 39 -16.06 8.37 6.50
CA ALA A 39 -17.24 8.33 5.64
C ALA A 39 -16.87 7.91 4.21
N TYR A 40 -15.80 8.46 3.64
CA TYR A 40 -15.36 8.12 2.28
C TYR A 40 -14.90 6.66 2.19
N LEU A 41 -14.16 6.15 3.17
CA LEU A 41 -13.78 4.74 3.21
C LEU A 41 -14.99 3.80 3.33
N LYS A 42 -15.97 4.15 4.17
CA LYS A 42 -17.23 3.38 4.26
C LYS A 42 -18.01 3.42 2.94
N MET A 43 -18.05 4.58 2.29
CA MET A 43 -18.74 4.74 1.01
C MET A 43 -18.04 4.01 -0.13
N SER A 44 -16.71 3.90 -0.09
CA SER A 44 -15.92 3.08 -1.01
C SER A 44 -16.37 1.62 -1.00
N ASN A 45 -16.66 1.06 0.18
CA ASN A 45 -17.27 -0.27 0.29
C ASN A 45 -18.70 -0.34 -0.24
N VAL A 46 -19.51 0.70 -0.08
CA VAL A 46 -20.87 0.73 -0.66
C VAL A 46 -20.78 0.60 -2.18
N PHE A 47 -19.92 1.36 -2.84
CA PHE A 47 -19.73 1.26 -4.29
C PHE A 47 -19.07 -0.05 -4.70
N ALA A 48 -17.89 -0.38 -4.15
CA ALA A 48 -17.13 -1.53 -4.61
C ALA A 48 -17.75 -2.87 -4.17
N VAL A 49 -18.10 -3.02 -2.89
CA VAL A 49 -18.59 -4.30 -2.34
C VAL A 49 -20.09 -4.47 -2.57
N GLN A 50 -20.90 -3.50 -2.15
CA GLN A 50 -22.36 -3.69 -2.15
C GLN A 50 -22.95 -3.60 -3.57
N ARG A 51 -22.50 -2.62 -4.37
CA ARG A 51 -23.03 -2.41 -5.74
C ARG A 51 -22.33 -3.27 -6.79
N LEU A 52 -21.00 -3.45 -6.69
CA LEU A 52 -20.20 -4.13 -7.73
C LEU A 52 -19.71 -5.53 -7.35
N ARG A 53 -19.93 -5.96 -6.10
CA ARG A 53 -19.47 -7.28 -5.59
C ARG A 53 -17.95 -7.48 -5.69
N TYR A 54 -17.17 -6.42 -5.50
CA TYR A 54 -15.71 -6.47 -5.39
C TYR A 54 -15.26 -6.70 -3.94
N ASN A 55 -13.96 -6.88 -3.72
CA ASN A 55 -13.36 -7.02 -2.40
C ASN A 55 -13.52 -5.73 -1.57
N ASP A 56 -13.28 -5.80 -0.26
CA ASP A 56 -13.28 -4.61 0.61
C ASP A 56 -12.29 -3.56 0.08
N HIS A 57 -12.69 -2.30 0.10
CA HIS A 57 -11.90 -1.11 -0.21
C HIS A 57 -12.18 -0.04 0.88
N GLY A 58 -12.39 -0.50 2.11
CA GLY A 58 -12.86 0.32 3.23
C GLY A 58 -11.81 0.49 4.33
N PRO A 59 -12.23 0.84 5.56
CA PRO A 59 -11.30 1.16 6.64
C PRO A 59 -10.34 0.03 7.03
N ILE A 60 -10.76 -1.24 6.85
CA ILE A 60 -9.92 -2.41 7.14
C ILE A 60 -8.79 -2.49 6.13
N HIS A 61 -9.11 -2.42 4.84
CA HIS A 61 -8.11 -2.41 3.77
C HIS A 61 -7.10 -1.27 3.95
N SER A 62 -7.56 -0.02 4.08
CA SER A 62 -6.67 1.14 4.26
C SER A 62 -5.70 0.97 5.44
N ARG A 63 -6.15 0.34 6.54
CA ARG A 63 -5.30 0.06 7.71
C ARG A 63 -4.23 -1.00 7.41
N ILE A 64 -4.58 -2.06 6.69
CA ILE A 64 -3.62 -3.11 6.30
C ILE A 64 -2.56 -2.54 5.37
N VAL A 65 -2.99 -1.76 4.37
CA VAL A 65 -2.09 -1.13 3.40
C VAL A 65 -1.17 -0.11 4.07
N ALA A 66 -1.69 0.71 4.98
CA ALA A 66 -0.86 1.63 5.79
C ALA A 66 0.24 0.89 6.58
N GLY A 67 -0.11 -0.19 7.30
CA GLY A 67 0.88 -0.96 8.06
C GLY A 67 1.92 -1.63 7.15
N SER A 68 1.49 -2.15 6.01
CA SER A 68 2.37 -2.79 5.04
C SER A 68 3.30 -1.79 4.35
N ALA A 69 2.81 -0.58 4.05
CA ALA A 69 3.61 0.50 3.47
C ALA A 69 4.72 0.93 4.43
N LEU A 70 4.43 1.08 5.72
CA LEU A 70 5.45 1.39 6.73
C LEU A 70 6.45 0.24 6.95
N ALA A 71 6.01 -1.02 6.87
CA ALA A 71 6.93 -2.16 6.90
C ALA A 71 7.90 -2.15 5.71
N ILE A 72 7.39 -1.94 4.49
CA ILE A 72 8.20 -1.86 3.26
C ILE A 72 9.17 -0.68 3.35
N TYR A 73 8.66 0.50 3.72
CA TYR A 73 9.46 1.70 3.93
C TYR A 73 10.63 1.43 4.88
N LYS A 74 10.35 0.81 6.04
CA LYS A 74 11.36 0.49 7.04
C LYS A 74 12.40 -0.50 6.50
N ILE A 75 11.98 -1.61 5.89
CA ILE A 75 12.88 -2.61 5.31
C ILE A 75 13.83 -1.96 4.31
N LEU A 76 13.31 -1.15 3.39
CA LEU A 76 14.10 -0.57 2.32
C LEU A 76 15.03 0.54 2.84
N THR A 77 14.57 1.39 3.75
CA THR A 77 15.41 2.44 4.34
C THR A 77 16.54 1.87 5.20
N GLU A 78 16.31 0.77 5.93
CA GLU A 78 17.37 0.01 6.62
C GLU A 78 18.39 -0.61 5.65
N LYS A 79 18.02 -0.81 4.38
CA LYS A 79 18.93 -1.22 3.30
C LYS A 79 19.55 -0.05 2.53
N GLY A 80 19.46 1.17 3.07
CA GLY A 80 20.15 2.36 2.55
C GLY A 80 19.35 3.15 1.52
N PHE A 81 18.07 2.85 1.31
CA PHE A 81 17.23 3.64 0.42
C PHE A 81 16.95 5.02 1.04
N LYS A 82 17.17 6.07 0.26
CA LYS A 82 16.84 7.44 0.63
C LYS A 82 15.43 7.80 0.11
N PRO A 83 14.50 8.25 0.97
CA PRO A 83 13.17 8.70 0.54
C PRO A 83 13.23 9.90 -0.39
N SER A 84 12.29 10.01 -1.34
CA SER A 84 12.28 11.08 -2.33
C SER A 84 12.02 12.44 -1.68
N VAL A 85 11.12 12.50 -0.69
CA VAL A 85 10.85 13.74 0.08
C VAL A 85 12.13 14.33 0.67
N VAL A 86 13.06 13.48 1.11
CA VAL A 86 14.36 13.88 1.65
C VAL A 86 15.36 14.21 0.54
N ALA A 87 15.41 13.40 -0.51
CA ALA A 87 16.33 13.60 -1.63
C ALA A 87 16.07 14.91 -2.39
N ASP A 88 14.80 15.26 -2.56
CA ASP A 88 14.34 16.41 -3.33
C ASP A 88 14.22 17.69 -2.48
N GLY A 89 14.55 17.62 -1.19
CA GLY A 89 14.52 18.77 -0.27
C GLY A 89 13.10 19.25 0.09
N VAL A 90 12.08 18.43 -0.16
CA VAL A 90 10.67 18.71 0.18
C VAL A 90 10.45 18.67 1.71
N GLY A 91 11.15 17.76 2.39
CA GLY A 91 11.02 17.56 3.82
C GLY A 91 12.14 16.70 4.41
N ASP A 92 11.93 16.26 5.64
CA ASP A 92 12.81 15.38 6.38
C ASP A 92 12.28 13.92 6.41
N TRP A 93 13.00 13.05 7.12
CA TRP A 93 12.66 11.63 7.26
C TRP A 93 11.33 11.38 7.97
N GLU A 94 10.88 12.28 8.84
CA GLU A 94 9.59 12.17 9.50
C GLU A 94 8.46 12.51 8.51
N ASP A 95 8.69 13.52 7.67
CA ASP A 95 7.75 13.93 6.63
C ASP A 95 7.55 12.85 5.55
N SER A 96 8.61 12.15 5.14
CA SER A 96 8.51 11.03 4.18
C SER A 96 7.69 9.86 4.72
N ILE A 97 7.76 9.59 6.02
CA ILE A 97 6.89 8.60 6.69
C ILE A 97 5.43 9.07 6.68
N ILE A 98 5.18 10.36 6.94
CA ILE A 98 3.84 10.95 6.88
C ILE A 98 3.25 10.85 5.48
N VAL A 99 4.03 11.16 4.44
CA VAL A 99 3.60 11.01 3.03
C VAL A 99 3.25 9.55 2.73
N THR A 100 4.14 8.61 3.08
CA THR A 100 3.91 7.17 2.87
C THR A 100 2.64 6.70 3.59
N LEU A 101 2.45 7.10 4.84
CA LEU A 101 1.30 6.73 5.67
C LEU A 101 -0.02 7.28 5.10
N MET A 102 -0.05 8.58 4.79
CA MET A 102 -1.25 9.24 4.25
C MET A 102 -1.59 8.70 2.86
N GLY A 103 -0.59 8.54 2.00
CA GLY A 103 -0.74 7.97 0.66
C GLY A 103 -1.36 6.58 0.72
N ALA A 104 -0.79 5.69 1.54
CA ALA A 104 -1.30 4.34 1.73
C ALA A 104 -2.71 4.28 2.33
N TYR A 105 -3.04 5.13 3.31
CA TYR A 105 -4.35 5.09 3.96
C TYR A 105 -5.47 5.66 3.09
N LEU A 106 -5.17 6.68 2.28
CA LEU A 106 -6.14 7.41 1.47
C LEU A 106 -6.23 6.94 0.00
N HIS A 107 -5.36 6.02 -0.45
CA HIS A 107 -5.23 5.69 -1.87
C HIS A 107 -6.56 5.33 -2.57
N ASP A 108 -7.48 4.70 -1.84
CA ASP A 108 -8.68 4.09 -2.40
C ASP A 108 -9.97 4.90 -2.21
N ILE A 109 -9.91 6.08 -1.57
CA ILE A 109 -11.11 6.86 -1.21
C ILE A 109 -11.94 7.31 -2.42
N GLY A 110 -11.36 7.35 -3.63
CA GLY A 110 -12.04 7.66 -4.88
C GLY A 110 -13.11 6.65 -5.25
N ASN A 111 -13.04 5.41 -4.74
CA ASN A 111 -14.14 4.44 -4.88
C ASN A 111 -15.44 4.93 -4.22
N SER A 112 -15.38 5.90 -3.29
CA SER A 112 -16.57 6.57 -2.74
C SER A 112 -17.37 7.37 -3.75
N VAL A 113 -16.76 7.68 -4.90
CA VAL A 113 -17.38 8.39 -6.03
C VAL A 113 -17.69 7.40 -7.14
N HIS A 114 -16.68 6.66 -7.62
CA HIS A 114 -16.83 5.68 -8.69
C HIS A 114 -15.60 4.75 -8.77
N ARG A 115 -15.77 3.54 -9.33
CA ARG A 115 -14.67 2.58 -9.52
C ARG A 115 -13.75 2.95 -10.70
N THR A 116 -14.34 3.30 -11.84
CA THR A 116 -13.59 3.80 -13.01
C THR A 116 -12.93 5.12 -12.65
N HIS A 117 -11.65 5.27 -13.00
CA HIS A 117 -10.85 6.45 -12.67
C HIS A 117 -10.76 6.77 -11.16
N HIS A 118 -11.01 5.78 -10.29
CA HIS A 118 -10.88 5.96 -8.85
C HIS A 118 -9.54 6.58 -8.40
N PRO A 119 -8.37 6.37 -9.05
CA PRO A 119 -7.14 7.03 -8.61
C PRO A 119 -7.18 8.55 -8.81
N ILE A 120 -7.85 9.04 -9.86
CA ILE A 120 -8.08 10.47 -10.10
C ILE A 120 -9.01 11.03 -9.02
N TYR A 121 -10.14 10.36 -8.78
CA TYR A 121 -11.08 10.78 -7.74
C TYR A 121 -10.44 10.74 -6.34
N SER A 122 -9.61 9.74 -6.05
CA SER A 122 -8.87 9.65 -4.79
C SER A 122 -7.96 10.86 -4.63
N ALA A 123 -7.18 11.23 -5.66
CA ALA A 123 -6.31 12.40 -5.60
C ALA A 123 -7.11 13.70 -5.39
N MET A 124 -8.23 13.87 -6.09
CA MET A 124 -9.11 15.03 -5.93
C MET A 124 -9.70 15.17 -4.52
N LEU A 125 -10.17 14.06 -3.92
CA LEU A 125 -10.69 14.06 -2.55
C LEU A 125 -9.57 14.27 -1.52
N THR A 126 -8.40 13.70 -1.79
CA THR A 126 -7.22 13.81 -0.95
C THR A 126 -6.72 15.24 -0.83
N ASP A 127 -6.84 16.09 -1.85
CA ASP A 127 -6.40 17.50 -1.79
C ASP A 127 -6.92 18.21 -0.53
N ARG A 128 -8.24 18.16 -0.30
CA ARG A 128 -8.86 18.81 0.87
C ARG A 128 -8.52 18.10 2.18
N ILE A 129 -8.48 16.77 2.19
CA ILE A 129 -8.18 15.98 3.39
C ILE A 129 -6.73 16.20 3.84
N ALA A 130 -5.79 16.16 2.90
CA ALA A 130 -4.38 16.34 3.17
C ALA A 130 -4.09 17.77 3.64
N GLU A 131 -4.70 18.79 3.03
CA GLU A 131 -4.59 20.17 3.53
C GLU A 131 -5.12 20.31 4.97
N LYS A 132 -6.29 19.74 5.26
CA LYS A 132 -6.91 19.73 6.59
C LYS A 132 -6.04 19.04 7.65
N ILE A 133 -5.36 17.95 7.30
CA ILE A 133 -4.52 17.20 8.23
C ILE A 133 -3.15 17.88 8.39
N LEU A 134 -2.47 18.18 7.29
CA LEU A 134 -1.11 18.74 7.30
C LEU A 134 -1.06 20.14 7.91
N SER A 135 -2.09 20.98 7.70
CA SER A 135 -2.16 22.30 8.33
C SER A 135 -2.22 22.24 9.86
N LYS A 136 -2.72 21.16 10.45
CA LYS A 136 -2.70 20.95 11.92
C LYS A 136 -1.32 20.58 12.44
N ILE A 137 -0.44 20.06 11.57
CA ILE A 137 0.92 19.62 11.93
C ILE A 137 1.94 20.73 11.65
N TYR A 138 1.82 21.40 10.50
CA TYR A 138 2.82 22.35 9.99
C TYR A 138 2.32 23.79 9.86
N GLY A 139 1.05 24.05 10.20
CA GLY A 139 0.39 25.31 9.85
C GLY A 139 0.16 25.46 8.34
N ILE A 140 -0.39 26.61 7.94
CA ILE A 140 -0.44 26.99 6.52
C ILE A 140 0.96 27.45 6.11
N SER A 141 1.67 26.60 5.37
CA SER A 141 3.06 26.84 4.96
C SER A 141 3.35 26.24 3.59
N GLU A 142 4.40 26.73 2.93
CA GLU A 142 4.91 26.18 1.66
C GLU A 142 5.19 24.67 1.79
N LYS A 143 5.86 24.26 2.88
CA LYS A 143 6.14 22.86 3.18
C LYS A 143 4.86 22.01 3.26
N ALA A 144 3.81 22.50 3.93
CA ALA A 144 2.54 21.77 4.02
C ALA A 144 1.90 21.56 2.63
N TYR A 145 1.99 22.55 1.74
CA TYR A 145 1.50 22.44 0.37
C TYR A 145 2.33 21.49 -0.49
N MET A 146 3.66 21.48 -0.33
CA MET A 146 4.52 20.54 -1.05
C MET A 146 4.26 19.09 -0.59
N LEU A 147 4.20 18.85 0.73
CA LEU A 147 3.86 17.53 1.28
C LEU A 147 2.45 17.07 0.85
N LYS A 148 1.49 18.00 0.71
CA LYS A 148 0.17 17.68 0.16
C LYS A 148 0.29 17.11 -1.26
N GLN A 149 1.11 17.71 -2.13
CA GLN A 149 1.29 17.21 -3.50
C GLN A 149 1.94 15.83 -3.52
N GLU A 150 2.90 15.57 -2.62
CA GLU A 150 3.49 14.25 -2.44
C GLU A 150 2.46 13.18 -2.03
N VAL A 151 1.57 13.50 -1.09
CA VAL A 151 0.47 12.61 -0.69
C VAL A 151 -0.49 12.38 -1.86
N MET A 152 -0.89 13.42 -2.58
CA MET A 152 -1.78 13.32 -3.73
C MET A 152 -1.17 12.45 -4.84
N HIS A 153 0.13 12.59 -5.09
CA HIS A 153 0.87 11.76 -6.04
C HIS A 153 0.86 10.29 -5.61
N ALA A 154 1.20 9.99 -4.35
CA ALA A 154 1.15 8.62 -3.81
C ALA A 154 -0.24 7.99 -3.93
N VAL A 155 -1.29 8.77 -3.67
CA VAL A 155 -2.68 8.35 -3.86
C VAL A 155 -3.01 8.14 -5.33
N PHE A 156 -2.60 9.03 -6.23
CA PHE A 156 -2.93 8.94 -7.66
C PHE A 156 -2.28 7.73 -8.32
N CYS A 157 -1.00 7.50 -8.05
CA CYS A 157 -0.24 6.49 -8.78
C CYS A 157 -0.36 5.09 -8.18
N HIS A 158 -1.18 4.83 -7.15
CA HIS A 158 -1.30 3.50 -6.52
C HIS A 158 -1.79 2.40 -7.48
N ASP A 159 -2.57 2.78 -8.49
CA ASP A 159 -3.10 1.91 -9.53
C ASP A 159 -2.00 1.53 -10.54
N GLU A 160 -2.06 0.31 -11.05
CA GLU A 160 -1.08 -0.22 -12.00
C GLU A 160 -1.03 0.53 -13.34
N ALA A 161 -2.04 1.33 -13.68
CA ALA A 161 -2.03 2.13 -14.90
C ALA A 161 -1.02 3.30 -14.88
N TYR A 162 -0.52 3.69 -13.71
CA TYR A 162 0.32 4.88 -13.54
C TYR A 162 1.65 4.53 -12.91
N ASN A 163 2.75 5.09 -13.41
CA ASN A 163 4.06 4.89 -12.79
C ASN A 163 4.20 5.74 -11.52
N CYS A 164 4.76 5.16 -10.45
CA CYS A 164 5.20 5.94 -9.29
C CYS A 164 6.39 6.83 -9.69
N LEU A 165 6.52 7.99 -9.05
CA LEU A 165 7.70 8.86 -9.23
C LEU A 165 8.53 9.02 -7.96
N THR A 166 7.99 8.59 -6.82
CA THR A 166 8.61 8.76 -5.51
C THR A 166 8.65 7.45 -4.75
N PHE A 167 9.66 7.31 -3.89
CA PHE A 167 9.88 6.13 -3.06
C PHE A 167 8.67 5.83 -2.16
N GLU A 168 8.11 6.87 -1.57
CA GLU A 168 6.95 6.85 -0.67
C GLU A 168 5.71 6.28 -1.39
N ALA A 169 5.45 6.75 -2.61
CA ALA A 169 4.38 6.26 -3.46
C ALA A 169 4.59 4.80 -3.87
N ALA A 170 5.84 4.42 -4.18
CA ALA A 170 6.19 3.05 -4.53
C ALA A 170 5.96 2.07 -3.36
N CYS A 171 6.33 2.47 -2.13
CA CYS A 171 6.03 1.70 -0.93
C CYS A 171 4.51 1.50 -0.75
N ALA A 172 3.71 2.57 -0.90
CA ALA A 172 2.25 2.49 -0.79
C ALA A 172 1.63 1.58 -1.87
N LYS A 173 2.09 1.68 -3.12
CA LYS A 173 1.62 0.83 -4.24
C LYS A 173 1.92 -0.65 -3.99
N ILE A 174 3.15 -1.00 -3.61
CA ILE A 174 3.50 -2.40 -3.36
C ILE A 174 2.70 -2.93 -2.16
N ALA A 175 2.53 -2.11 -1.12
CA ALA A 175 1.73 -2.45 0.05
C ALA A 175 0.27 -2.79 -0.31
N ASP A 176 -0.36 -2.00 -1.19
CA ASP A 176 -1.71 -2.29 -1.69
C ASP A 176 -1.78 -3.69 -2.34
N GLY A 177 -0.80 -4.00 -3.20
CA GLY A 177 -0.70 -5.32 -3.83
C GLY A 177 -0.50 -6.49 -2.86
N THR A 178 -0.03 -6.25 -1.63
CA THR A 178 0.22 -7.31 -0.64
C THR A 178 -1.04 -7.75 0.10
N ASP A 179 -2.12 -6.95 0.06
CA ASP A 179 -3.37 -7.21 0.76
C ASP A 179 -4.31 -8.14 -0.05
N MET A 180 -3.80 -9.33 -0.34
CA MET A 180 -4.45 -10.33 -1.22
C MET A 180 -4.89 -11.60 -0.48
N SER A 181 -4.89 -11.60 0.86
CA SER A 181 -5.22 -12.78 1.65
C SER A 181 -6.70 -13.20 1.54
N SER A 182 -6.95 -14.51 1.68
CA SER A 182 -8.28 -15.13 1.48
C SER A 182 -9.41 -14.52 2.31
N GLY A 183 -9.10 -13.86 3.44
CA GLY A 183 -10.10 -13.16 4.25
C GLY A 183 -10.94 -12.17 3.45
N ARG A 184 -10.37 -11.58 2.39
CA ARG A 184 -10.98 -10.55 1.54
C ARG A 184 -11.86 -11.10 0.43
N ALA A 185 -11.50 -12.24 -0.15
CA ALA A 185 -12.23 -12.86 -1.25
C ALA A 185 -13.47 -13.66 -0.82
N ARG A 186 -13.61 -13.97 0.48
CA ARG A 186 -14.72 -14.79 1.02
C ARG A 186 -16.09 -14.17 0.80
N TYR A 187 -16.24 -12.86 1.01
CA TYR A 187 -17.56 -12.21 0.87
C TYR A 187 -18.04 -12.16 -0.59
N PRO A 188 -17.24 -11.68 -1.55
CA PRO A 188 -17.62 -11.69 -2.98
C PRO A 188 -17.92 -13.09 -3.51
N TYR A 189 -17.11 -14.08 -3.13
CA TYR A 189 -17.32 -15.47 -3.52
C TYR A 189 -18.68 -16.00 -3.02
N ARG A 190 -18.99 -15.80 -1.73
CA ARG A 190 -20.30 -16.15 -1.16
C ARG A 190 -21.46 -15.38 -1.78
N ALA A 191 -21.20 -14.17 -2.28
CA ALA A 191 -22.18 -13.35 -3.00
C ALA A 191 -22.35 -13.76 -4.48
N GLY A 192 -21.73 -14.86 -4.92
CA GLY A 192 -21.91 -15.47 -6.24
C GLY A 192 -20.81 -15.19 -7.26
N LYS A 193 -19.72 -14.50 -6.89
CA LYS A 193 -18.59 -14.23 -7.80
C LYS A 193 -17.67 -15.45 -7.87
N ASN A 194 -17.81 -16.24 -8.93
CA ASN A 194 -17.06 -17.47 -9.17
C ASN A 194 -16.11 -17.33 -10.38
N ASP A 195 -15.22 -16.33 -10.35
CA ASP A 195 -14.18 -16.15 -11.38
C ASP A 195 -12.79 -16.60 -10.89
N ILE A 196 -11.84 -16.68 -11.82
CA ILE A 196 -10.46 -17.11 -11.53
C ILE A 196 -9.76 -16.18 -10.53
N HIS A 197 -10.14 -14.89 -10.48
CA HIS A 197 -9.61 -13.93 -9.52
C HIS A 197 -10.08 -14.25 -8.10
N ALA A 198 -11.38 -14.54 -7.91
CA ALA A 198 -11.92 -14.93 -6.62
C ALA A 198 -11.32 -16.26 -6.12
N LEU A 199 -11.20 -17.26 -7.00
CA LEU A 199 -10.62 -18.56 -6.66
C LEU A 199 -9.14 -18.46 -6.29
N SER A 200 -8.35 -17.73 -7.08
CA SER A 200 -6.92 -17.53 -6.79
C SER A 200 -6.70 -16.76 -5.49
N ALA A 201 -7.48 -15.71 -5.21
CA ALA A 201 -7.40 -14.98 -3.95
C ALA A 201 -7.79 -15.83 -2.74
N LEU A 202 -8.75 -16.74 -2.87
CA LEU A 202 -9.11 -17.69 -1.81
C LEU A 202 -7.98 -18.66 -1.46
N SER A 203 -7.06 -18.91 -2.40
CA SER A 203 -5.94 -19.81 -2.15
C SER A 203 -4.82 -19.17 -1.30
N ILE A 204 -4.77 -17.84 -1.19
CA ILE A 204 -3.75 -17.12 -0.41
C ILE A 204 -4.07 -17.21 1.08
N GLU A 205 -3.20 -17.85 1.84
CA GLU A 205 -3.36 -18.03 3.29
C GLU A 205 -2.82 -16.84 4.06
N ARG A 206 -1.60 -16.40 3.74
CA ARG A 206 -0.94 -15.24 4.35
C ARG A 206 0.19 -14.69 3.48
N VAL A 207 0.54 -13.43 3.74
CA VAL A 207 1.66 -12.73 3.09
C VAL A 207 2.59 -12.20 4.18
N GLU A 208 3.89 -12.33 3.97
CA GLU A 208 4.92 -11.86 4.90
C GLU A 208 5.96 -11.03 4.16
N LEU A 209 6.36 -9.89 4.75
CA LEU A 209 7.40 -9.00 4.25
C LEU A 209 8.67 -9.23 5.08
N SER A 210 9.81 -9.40 4.42
CA SER A 210 11.09 -9.60 5.09
C SER A 210 12.25 -8.99 4.30
N PRO A 211 13.33 -8.56 4.96
CA PRO A 211 14.57 -8.21 4.27
C PRO A 211 15.23 -9.45 3.67
N ASN A 212 16.06 -9.27 2.65
CA ASN A 212 16.90 -10.32 2.07
C ASN A 212 18.18 -9.70 1.49
N GLY A 213 19.27 -10.48 1.45
CA GLY A 213 20.56 -10.03 0.94
C GLY A 213 20.63 -9.91 -0.58
N ALA A 214 19.89 -10.73 -1.34
CA ALA A 214 19.92 -10.69 -2.81
C ALA A 214 19.07 -9.55 -3.39
N LYS A 215 17.85 -9.39 -2.87
CA LYS A 215 16.96 -8.28 -3.16
C LYS A 215 16.47 -7.67 -1.85
N PRO A 216 16.58 -6.34 -1.64
CA PRO A 216 16.28 -5.69 -0.37
C PRO A 216 14.94 -6.07 0.26
N LEU A 217 13.89 -6.23 -0.55
CA LEU A 217 12.56 -6.65 -0.10
C LEU A 217 12.21 -8.04 -0.64
N THR A 218 11.83 -8.96 0.24
CA THR A 218 11.20 -10.24 -0.12
C THR A 218 9.76 -10.27 0.37
N ILE A 219 8.84 -10.62 -0.53
CA ILE A 219 7.42 -10.83 -0.24
C ILE A 219 7.16 -12.33 -0.33
N ASN A 220 6.94 -12.96 0.82
CA ASN A 220 6.63 -14.38 0.92
C ASN A 220 5.11 -14.57 0.90
N VAL A 221 4.60 -15.32 -0.08
CA VAL A 221 3.17 -15.58 -0.27
C VAL A 221 2.91 -17.05 -0.02
N TYR A 222 2.12 -17.36 1.00
CA TYR A 222 1.76 -18.73 1.38
C TYR A 222 0.39 -19.07 0.83
N MET A 223 0.30 -20.20 0.11
CA MET A 223 -0.87 -20.60 -0.65
C MET A 223 -1.25 -22.04 -0.31
N SER A 224 -2.56 -22.31 -0.28
CA SER A 224 -3.12 -23.65 -0.08
C SER A 224 -2.97 -24.54 -1.32
N ASN A 225 -2.92 -23.95 -2.51
CA ASN A 225 -2.69 -24.58 -3.79
C ASN A 225 -2.10 -23.59 -4.81
N GLU A 226 -1.77 -24.07 -6.00
CA GLU A 226 -1.02 -23.36 -7.03
C GLU A 226 -1.80 -22.22 -7.69
N THR A 227 -3.14 -22.18 -7.59
CA THR A 227 -3.97 -21.17 -8.26
C THR A 227 -3.68 -19.74 -7.78
N GLY A 228 -3.14 -19.58 -6.58
CA GLY A 228 -2.76 -18.28 -6.00
C GLY A 228 -1.65 -17.57 -6.76
N ILE A 229 -0.88 -18.29 -7.57
CA ILE A 229 0.14 -17.69 -8.43
C ILE A 229 -0.46 -16.63 -9.36
N PHE A 230 -1.74 -16.76 -9.73
CA PHE A 230 -2.43 -15.78 -10.55
C PHE A 230 -2.61 -14.44 -9.82
N GLN A 231 -2.84 -14.41 -8.50
CA GLN A 231 -2.87 -13.14 -7.75
C GLN A 231 -1.49 -12.49 -7.69
N ILE A 232 -0.45 -13.31 -7.54
CA ILE A 232 0.93 -12.85 -7.55
C ILE A 232 1.24 -12.18 -8.89
N ASP A 233 0.93 -12.84 -10.01
CA ASP A 233 1.31 -12.36 -11.33
C ASP A 233 0.42 -11.20 -11.83
N THR A 234 -0.90 -11.22 -11.55
CA THR A 234 -1.86 -10.25 -12.10
C THR A 234 -2.19 -9.06 -11.21
N VAL A 235 -1.94 -9.14 -9.90
CA VAL A 235 -2.22 -8.04 -8.96
C VAL A 235 -0.92 -7.47 -8.41
N LEU A 236 -0.18 -8.27 -7.65
CA LEU A 236 1.06 -7.79 -7.02
C LEU A 236 2.16 -7.50 -8.04
N GLY A 237 2.30 -8.36 -9.06
CA GLY A 237 3.30 -8.19 -10.11
C GLY A 237 3.15 -6.90 -10.90
N GLN A 238 1.91 -6.52 -11.26
CA GLN A 238 1.61 -5.27 -11.97
C GLN A 238 1.94 -4.04 -11.13
N LYS A 239 1.63 -4.09 -9.82
CA LYS A 239 1.98 -3.02 -8.88
C LYS A 239 3.49 -2.93 -8.68
N ILE A 240 4.20 -4.05 -8.58
CA ILE A 240 5.66 -4.04 -8.50
C ILE A 240 6.28 -3.45 -9.78
N ALA A 241 5.84 -3.89 -10.96
CA ALA A 241 6.38 -3.46 -12.26
C ALA A 241 6.29 -1.93 -12.47
N THR A 242 5.21 -1.31 -11.98
CA THR A 242 4.95 0.14 -12.12
C THR A 242 5.30 0.96 -10.89
N SER A 243 5.95 0.36 -9.88
CA SER A 243 6.41 1.04 -8.66
C SER A 243 7.75 1.75 -8.82
N GLY A 244 8.57 1.35 -9.79
CA GLY A 244 9.96 1.82 -9.87
C GLY A 244 10.92 1.13 -8.89
N LEU A 245 10.42 0.19 -8.06
CA LEU A 245 11.21 -0.60 -7.11
C LEU A 245 11.37 -2.07 -7.53
N ALA A 246 10.83 -2.51 -8.67
CA ALA A 246 10.86 -3.90 -9.11
C ALA A 246 12.23 -4.60 -9.09
N PRO A 247 13.36 -3.92 -9.45
CA PRO A 247 14.69 -4.53 -9.33
C PRO A 247 15.03 -4.99 -7.91
N TYR A 248 14.44 -4.35 -6.89
CA TYR A 248 14.73 -4.54 -5.48
C TYR A 248 13.73 -5.46 -4.75
N VAL A 249 12.74 -5.99 -5.46
CA VAL A 249 11.69 -6.85 -4.90
C VAL A 249 11.78 -8.27 -5.46
N GLU A 250 11.74 -9.25 -4.56
CA GLU A 250 11.56 -10.68 -4.87
C GLU A 250 10.24 -11.17 -4.29
N VAL A 251 9.46 -11.92 -5.06
CA VAL A 251 8.25 -12.59 -4.54
C VAL A 251 8.49 -14.10 -4.50
N ARG A 252 8.31 -14.71 -3.33
CA ARG A 252 8.45 -16.16 -3.12
C ARG A 252 7.09 -16.76 -2.84
N ALA A 253 6.64 -17.65 -3.72
CA ALA A 253 5.39 -18.36 -3.59
C ALA A 253 5.61 -19.73 -2.94
N TYR A 254 4.87 -20.03 -1.88
CA TYR A 254 4.93 -21.30 -1.16
C TYR A 254 3.60 -22.04 -1.26
N VAL A 255 3.64 -23.35 -1.54
CA VAL A 255 2.47 -24.23 -1.50
C VAL A 255 2.71 -25.32 -0.47
N LYS A 256 1.82 -25.43 0.53
CA LYS A 256 1.95 -26.40 1.64
C LYS A 256 3.34 -26.36 2.31
N GLY A 257 3.87 -25.14 2.50
CA GLY A 257 5.17 -24.88 3.13
C GLY A 257 6.40 -25.13 2.25
N LYS A 258 6.25 -25.60 1.00
CA LYS A 258 7.36 -25.79 0.06
C LYS A 258 7.44 -24.62 -0.91
N LEU A 259 8.65 -24.16 -1.21
CA LEU A 259 8.88 -23.15 -2.24
C LEU A 259 8.40 -23.70 -3.58
N PHE A 260 7.41 -23.05 -4.16
CA PHE A 260 6.81 -23.41 -5.44
C PHE A 260 7.40 -22.59 -6.58
N ALA A 261 7.56 -21.27 -6.37
CA ALA A 261 8.11 -20.38 -7.38
C ALA A 261 8.79 -19.16 -6.75
N VAL A 262 9.78 -18.62 -7.46
CA VAL A 262 10.33 -17.29 -7.24
C VAL A 262 9.94 -16.43 -8.44
N ARG A 263 9.49 -15.20 -8.19
CA ARG A 263 9.06 -14.24 -9.20
C ARG A 263 9.84 -12.94 -9.06
N SER A 264 10.27 -12.44 -10.21
CA SER A 264 10.76 -11.09 -10.42
C SER A 264 9.94 -10.47 -11.56
N PHE A 265 9.74 -9.16 -11.51
CA PHE A 265 8.95 -8.44 -12.49
C PHE A 265 9.82 -7.43 -13.22
N GLU A 266 9.62 -7.31 -14.53
CA GLU A 266 10.28 -6.27 -15.30
C GLU A 266 9.74 -4.90 -14.89
N THR A 267 10.64 -3.93 -14.83
CA THR A 267 10.32 -2.57 -14.37
C THR A 267 9.95 -1.69 -15.55
N THR A 268 8.94 -0.84 -15.41
CA THR A 268 8.62 0.17 -16.43
C THR A 268 9.54 1.38 -16.37
N HIS A 269 10.14 1.62 -15.21
CA HIS A 269 11.10 2.69 -14.91
C HIS A 269 11.83 2.36 -13.59
N VAL A 270 12.81 3.15 -13.17
CA VAL A 270 13.50 2.96 -11.89
C VAL A 270 13.53 4.28 -11.13
N ILE A 271 13.11 4.27 -9.86
CA ILE A 271 13.31 5.41 -8.96
C ILE A 271 14.80 5.42 -8.59
N ARG A 272 15.52 6.46 -9.02
CA ARG A 272 16.95 6.57 -8.77
C ARG A 272 17.20 6.76 -7.29
N GLN A 273 18.10 5.96 -6.73
CA GLN A 273 18.70 6.25 -5.44
C GLN A 273 19.75 7.33 -5.68
N SER A 274 19.56 8.51 -5.09
CA SER A 274 20.55 9.58 -5.08
C SER A 274 21.26 9.65 -3.74
#